data_AF-A0A6A8Q506-F1
#
_entry.id   AF-A0A6A8Q506-F1
#
_cell.length_a   1.000
_cell.length_b   1.000
_cell.length_c   1.000
_cell.angle_alpha   90.00
_cell.angle_beta   90.00
_cell.angle_gamma   90.00
#
_symmetry.space_group_name_H-M   'P 1'
#
loop_
_entity.id
_entity.type
_entity.pdbx_description
1 polymer ?
#
loop_
_entity_poly.entity_id
_entity_poly.type
_entity_poly.pdbx_seq_one_letter_code
_entity_poly.pdbx_strand_id
1 'polypeptide(L)' 'MGYSCPKYFYRRFKKYYGVPPKSKLVELRIDKFHEIIRDNPQVSCFEIGFELGIGDENDLNKYINRHTDQPPTEWKNGW' A
#
# COMPACT_ATOMS: atom_id res chain seq x y z
N MET A 1 5.77 12.93 18.18
CA MET A 1 4.63 13.87 18.22
C MET A 1 3.70 13.57 17.07
N GLY A 2 2.50 13.08 17.37
CA GLY A 2 1.45 12.87 16.38
C GLY A 2 0.44 14.02 16.38
N TYR A 3 -0.44 14.05 15.39
CA TYR A 3 -1.60 14.94 15.42
C TYR A 3 -2.68 14.35 16.32
N SER A 4 -3.13 15.08 17.34
CA SER A 4 -4.21 14.64 18.24
C SER A 4 -5.61 14.74 17.62
N CYS A 5 -5.75 15.50 16.52
CA CYS A 5 -7.00 15.68 15.80
C CYS A 5 -6.86 15.16 14.34
N PRO A 6 -7.53 14.06 13.97
CA PRO A 6 -7.47 13.50 12.62
C PRO A 6 -7.89 14.48 11.52
N LYS A 7 -8.91 15.33 11.79
CA LYS A 7 -9.38 16.35 10.85
C LYS A 7 -8.33 17.44 10.61
N TYR A 8 -7.60 17.82 11.65
CA TYR A 8 -6.53 18.80 11.53
C TYR A 8 -5.37 18.27 10.71
N PHE A 9 -4.94 17.03 10.97
CA PHE A 9 -3.96 16.33 10.15
C PHE A 9 -4.37 16.29 8.68
N TYR A 10 -5.59 15.82 8.41
CA TYR A 10 -6.12 15.73 7.05
C TYR A 10 -6.02 17.06 6.30
N ARG A 11 -6.49 18.16 6.93
CA ARG A 11 -6.47 19.50 6.32
C ARG A 11 -5.04 19.98 6.05
N ARG A 12 -4.14 19.81 7.02
CA ARG A 12 -2.73 20.22 6.88
C ARG A 12 -2.03 19.43 5.79
N PHE A 13 -2.20 18.11 5.81
CA PHE A 13 -1.61 17.21 4.83
C PHE A 13 -2.10 17.53 3.42
N LYS A 14 -3.41 17.64 3.22
CA LYS A 14 -3.99 17.98 1.91
C LYS A 14 -3.55 19.37 1.44
N LYS A 15 -3.44 20.35 2.33
CA LYS A 15 -2.93 21.69 1.99
C LYS A 15 -1.47 21.64 1.51
N TYR A 16 -0.65 20.80 2.12
CA TYR A 16 0.78 20.71 1.82
C TYR A 16 1.08 19.85 0.59
N TYR A 17 0.48 18.66 0.51
CA TYR A 17 0.75 17.67 -0.55
C TYR A 17 -0.24 17.73 -1.73
N GLY A 18 -1.31 18.54 -1.65
CA GLY A 18 -2.35 18.64 -2.67
C GLY A 18 -3.34 17.47 -2.70
N VAL A 19 -2.99 16.31 -2.13
CA VAL A 19 -3.82 15.09 -2.13
C VAL A 19 -4.25 14.67 -0.72
N PRO A 20 -5.39 13.97 -0.57
CA PRO A 20 -5.80 13.39 0.70
C PRO A 20 -4.77 12.37 1.24
N PRO A 21 -4.54 12.30 2.57
CA PRO A 21 -3.63 11.33 3.18
C PRO A 21 -3.93 9.88 2.79
N LYS A 22 -5.22 9.52 2.72
CA LYS A 22 -5.65 8.16 2.37
C LYS A 22 -5.23 7.79 0.95
N SER A 23 -5.43 8.69 -0.02
CA SER A 23 -5.01 8.48 -1.40
C SER A 23 -3.49 8.36 -1.49
N LYS A 24 -2.76 9.24 -0.79
CA LYS A 24 -1.30 9.18 -0.80
C LYS A 24 -0.75 7.90 -0.16
N LEU A 25 -1.39 7.41 0.90
CA LEU A 25 -1.00 6.15 1.54
C LEU A 25 -1.20 4.95 0.60
N VAL A 26 -2.25 4.97 -0.23
CA VAL A 26 -2.47 3.94 -1.25
C VAL A 26 -1.31 3.94 -2.25
N GLU A 27 -0.98 5.11 -2.82
CA GLU A 27 0.16 5.24 -3.75
C GLU A 27 1.45 4.68 -3.14
N LEU A 28 1.81 5.13 -1.93
CA LEU A 28 3.03 4.69 -1.24
C LEU A 28 3.05 3.19 -0.98
N ARG A 29 1.90 2.57 -0.69
CA ARG A 29 1.81 1.12 -0.48
C ARG A 29 1.96 0.34 -1.78
N ILE A 30 1.41 0.83 -2.87
CA ILE A 30 1.58 0.20 -4.20
C ILE A 30 3.02 0.34 -4.68
N ASP A 31 3.65 1.51 -4.49
CA ASP A 31 5.07 1.69 -4.80
C ASP A 31 5.94 0.71 -4.00
N LYS A 32 5.67 0.60 -2.68
CA LYS A 32 6.40 -0.32 -1.81
C LYS A 32 6.17 -1.79 -2.17
N PHE A 33 4.95 -2.14 -2.56
CA PHE A 33 4.61 -3.48 -3.06
C PHE A 33 5.47 -3.85 -4.28
N HIS A 34 5.61 -2.93 -5.24
CA HIS A 34 6.45 -3.15 -6.42
C HIS A 34 7.94 -3.26 -6.07
N GLU A 35 8.45 -2.45 -5.13
CA GLU A 35 9.82 -2.57 -4.63
C GLU A 35 10.06 -3.97 -4.05
N ILE A 36 9.18 -4.44 -3.16
CA ILE A 36 9.33 -5.73 -2.47
C ILE A 36 9.36 -6.89 -3.47
N ILE A 37 8.45 -6.91 -4.45
CA ILE A 37 8.42 -7.99 -5.46
C ILE A 37 9.65 -7.94 -6.36
N ARG A 38 10.09 -6.74 -6.76
CA ARG A 38 11.29 -6.57 -7.58
C ARG A 38 12.55 -7.05 -6.86
N ASP A 39 12.69 -6.70 -5.59
CA ASP A 39 13.89 -7.00 -4.80
C ASP A 39 13.90 -8.46 -4.33
N ASN A 40 12.73 -9.07 -4.11
CA ASN A 40 12.59 -10.46 -3.72
C ASN A 40 11.33 -11.12 -4.31
N PRO A 41 11.40 -11.68 -5.54
CA PRO A 41 10.25 -12.32 -6.18
C PRO A 41 9.67 -13.53 -5.41
N GLN A 42 10.47 -14.15 -4.54
CA GLN A 42 10.08 -15.35 -3.77
C GLN A 42 9.42 -15.03 -2.43
N VAL A 43 9.33 -13.74 -2.06
CA VAL A 43 8.65 -13.30 -0.82
C VAL A 43 7.21 -13.79 -0.80
N SER A 44 6.72 -14.26 0.33
CA SER A 44 5.33 -14.73 0.44
C SER A 44 4.33 -13.55 0.44
N CYS A 45 3.09 -13.80 0.02
CA CYS A 45 2.04 -12.78 0.09
C CYS A 45 1.74 -12.37 1.55
N PHE A 46 1.91 -13.28 2.50
CA PHE A 46 1.80 -12.99 3.92
C PHE A 46 2.85 -11.96 4.39
N GLU A 47 4.13 -12.16 4.03
CA GLU A 47 5.21 -11.22 4.37
C GLU A 47 5.01 -9.85 3.72
N ILE A 48 4.56 -9.81 2.46
CA ILE A 48 4.20 -8.55 1.79
C ILE A 48 3.07 -7.84 2.56
N GLY A 49 2.02 -8.56 2.94
CA GLY A 49 0.90 -7.99 3.70
C GLY A 49 1.38 -7.37 5.01
N PHE A 50 2.16 -8.13 5.77
CA PHE A 50 2.76 -7.68 7.03
C PHE A 50 3.57 -6.39 6.86
N GLU A 51 4.45 -6.33 5.86
CA GLU A 51 5.30 -5.17 5.59
C GLU A 51 4.49 -3.92 5.19
N LEU A 52 3.40 -4.09 4.45
CA LEU A 52 2.51 -2.99 4.04
C LEU A 52 1.51 -2.58 5.15
N GLY A 53 1.47 -3.32 6.25
CA GLY A 53 0.46 -3.17 7.31
C GLY A 53 -0.95 -3.49 6.79
N ILE A 54 -1.06 -4.53 5.97
CA ILE A 54 -2.30 -5.09 5.42
C ILE A 54 -2.42 -6.51 5.97
N GLY A 55 -3.55 -6.83 6.60
CA GLY A 55 -3.76 -8.00 7.46
C GLY A 55 -3.17 -9.32 6.97
N ASP A 56 -4.01 -10.18 6.40
CA ASP A 56 -3.58 -11.48 5.87
C ASP A 56 -3.44 -11.47 4.34
N GLU A 57 -3.09 -12.62 3.76
CA GLU A 57 -2.97 -12.78 2.31
C GLU A 57 -4.27 -12.48 1.55
N ASN A 58 -5.44 -12.74 2.14
CA ASN A 58 -6.72 -12.43 1.51
C ASN A 58 -6.95 -10.92 1.45
N ASP A 59 -6.59 -10.21 2.52
CA ASP A 59 -6.66 -8.75 2.58
C ASP A 59 -5.68 -8.10 1.62
N LEU A 60 -4.46 -8.64 1.50
CA LEU A 60 -3.50 -8.17 0.49
C LEU A 60 -4.04 -8.36 -0.93
N ASN A 61 -4.54 -9.55 -1.26
CA ASN A 61 -5.11 -9.83 -2.58
C ASN A 61 -6.24 -8.86 -2.91
N LYS A 62 -7.19 -8.65 -1.99
CA LYS A 62 -8.28 -7.68 -2.17
C LYS A 62 -7.76 -6.25 -2.32
N TYR A 63 -6.77 -5.86 -1.53
CA TYR A 63 -6.22 -4.52 -1.53
C TYR A 63 -5.52 -4.18 -2.85
N ILE A 64 -4.61 -5.05 -3.31
CA ILE A 64 -3.84 -4.83 -4.53
C ILE A 64 -4.75 -4.91 -5.75
N ASN A 65 -5.64 -5.89 -5.84
CA ASN A 65 -6.59 -6.00 -6.95
C ASN A 65 -7.49 -4.76 -7.05
N ARG A 66 -7.97 -4.24 -5.91
CA ARG A 66 -8.79 -3.01 -5.87
C ARG A 66 -8.06 -1.77 -6.42
N HIS A 67 -6.73 -1.73 -6.30
CA HIS A 67 -5.94 -0.54 -6.57
C HIS A 67 -5.08 -0.62 -7.84
N THR A 68 -4.91 -1.82 -8.41
CA THR A 68 -4.09 -2.07 -9.60
C THR A 68 -4.81 -2.86 -10.69
N ASP A 69 -6.05 -3.29 -10.43
CA ASP A 69 -6.85 -4.17 -11.31
C ASP A 69 -6.20 -5.54 -11.60
N GLN A 70 -5.13 -5.89 -10.87
CA GLN A 70 -4.39 -7.14 -11.01
C GLN A 70 -4.07 -7.73 -9.63
N PRO A 71 -4.20 -9.05 -9.44
CA PRO A 71 -3.85 -9.69 -8.18
C PRO A 71 -2.32 -9.80 -8.00
N PRO A 72 -1.81 -9.81 -6.76
CA PRO A 72 -0.38 -9.94 -6.45
C PRO A 72 0.34 -11.09 -7.18
N THR A 73 -0.35 -12.20 -7.41
CA THR A 73 0.20 -13.39 -8.07
C THR A 73 0.55 -13.13 -9.54
N GLU A 74 -0.23 -12.30 -10.24
CA GLU A 74 0.09 -11.91 -11.63
C GLU A 74 1.37 -11.09 -11.68
N TRP A 75 1.56 -10.18 -10.73
CA TRP A 75 2.78 -9.39 -10.61
C TRP A 75 4.01 -10.25 -10.32
N LYS A 76 3.87 -11.36 -9.59
CA LYS A 76 4.99 -12.28 -9.34
C LYS A 76 5.38 -13.13 -10.55
N ASN A 77 4.42 -13.44 -11.43
CA ASN A 77 4.66 -14.29 -12.60
C ASN A 77 5.14 -13.50 -13.84
N GLY A 78 5.09 -12.16 -13.79
CA GLY A 78 5.42 -11.27 -14.89
C GLY A 78 6.87 -10.75 -14.91
N TRP A 79 7.71 -11.17 -13.95
CA TRP A 79 9.13 -10.79 -13.84
C TRP A 79 10.03 -12.03 -13.84
#